data_AF-A0A838BAI5-F1
#
_entry.id   AF-A0A838BAI5-F1
#
_cell.length_a   1.000
_cell.length_b   1.000
_cell.length_c   1.000
_cell.angle_alpha   90.00
_cell.angle_beta   90.00
_cell.angle_gamma   90.00
#
_symmetry.space_group_name_H-M   'P 1'
#
loop_
_entity.id
_entity.type
_entity.pdbx_description
1 polymer ?
#
loop_
_entity_poly.entity_id
_entity_poly.type
_entity_poly.pdbx_seq_one_letter_code
_entity_poly.pdbx_strand_id
1 'polypeptide(L)'
;MCSGGAHSPWAATTFPIYSRMMDSVDLTQNSGKPVGITIANDVWIGRHAMIMPGVHIADGVIVAAGAVVTKDVPPYAIVGGVPAKLIRYRFSQDVIAKLLAIRWWEWSDEKIKQEAAFLTGPIEPFIERHGSMTS
;
A
#
# COMPACT_ATOMS: atom_id res chain seq x y z
N MET A 1 -0.21 -21.53 -6.61
CA MET A 1 0.74 -20.42 -6.41
C MET A 1 0.99 -20.31 -4.92
N CYS A 2 2.25 -20.36 -4.46
CA CYS A 2 2.58 -20.37 -3.04
C CYS A 2 2.28 -19.00 -2.41
N SER A 3 1.58 -19.01 -1.29
CA SER A 3 1.07 -17.85 -0.57
C SER A 3 2.19 -17.11 0.16
N GLY A 4 3.13 -16.51 -0.55
CA GLY A 4 3.99 -15.43 -0.01
C GLY A 4 5.02 -15.77 1.05
N GLY A 5 4.92 -16.93 1.69
CA GLY A 5 5.82 -17.32 2.74
C GLY A 5 7.17 -17.81 2.19
N ALA A 6 8.23 -17.55 2.95
CA ALA A 6 9.57 -17.98 2.58
C ALA A 6 9.66 -19.52 2.63
N HIS A 7 9.88 -20.14 1.47
CA HIS A 7 10.39 -21.50 1.38
C HIS A 7 11.92 -21.45 1.48
N SER A 8 12.56 -22.39 2.17
CA SER A 8 14.01 -22.43 2.22
C SER A 8 14.57 -22.68 0.81
N PRO A 9 15.41 -21.79 0.26
CA PRO A 9 16.08 -22.03 -1.02
C PRO A 9 17.18 -23.09 -0.91
N TRP A 10 17.47 -23.57 0.31
CA TRP A 10 18.52 -24.54 0.61
C TRP A 10 18.00 -25.98 0.70
N ALA A 11 16.68 -26.19 0.65
CA ALA A 11 16.10 -27.53 0.61
C ALA A 11 16.22 -28.13 -0.80
N ALA A 12 16.28 -29.46 -0.89
CA ALA A 12 16.30 -30.18 -2.17
C ALA A 12 15.03 -29.95 -3.02
N THR A 13 13.95 -29.44 -2.41
CA THR A 13 12.70 -29.11 -3.10
C THR A 13 11.98 -27.96 -2.40
N THR A 14 11.31 -27.12 -3.19
CA THR A 14 10.35 -26.10 -2.70
C THR A 14 8.91 -26.63 -2.68
N PHE A 15 8.69 -27.88 -3.12
CA PHE A 15 7.38 -28.51 -3.07
C PHE A 15 7.02 -28.84 -1.60
N PRO A 16 5.85 -28.40 -1.10
CA PRO A 16 5.49 -28.60 0.30
C PRO A 16 4.98 -30.04 0.54
N ILE A 17 5.91 -31.01 0.54
CA ILE A 17 5.64 -32.45 0.65
C ILE A 17 4.75 -32.76 1.87
N TYR A 18 5.05 -32.17 3.04
CA TYR A 18 4.33 -32.48 4.26
C TYR A 18 2.83 -32.13 4.18
N SER A 19 2.51 -30.95 3.65
CA SER A 19 1.13 -30.50 3.52
C SER A 19 0.40 -31.03 2.28
N ARG A 20 1.12 -31.43 1.22
CA ARG A 20 0.52 -31.90 -0.04
C ARG A 20 0.51 -33.43 -0.22
N MET A 21 1.37 -34.16 0.48
CA MET A 21 1.54 -35.60 0.30
C MET A 21 1.49 -36.39 1.61
N MET A 22 1.92 -35.80 2.73
CA MET A 22 2.00 -36.51 4.01
C MET A 22 0.85 -36.18 4.97
N ASP A 23 -0.17 -35.43 4.51
CA ASP A 23 -1.34 -34.97 5.29
C ASP A 23 -1.01 -34.55 6.73
N SER A 24 0.15 -33.92 6.90
CA SER A 24 0.70 -33.53 8.20
C SER A 24 1.01 -32.05 8.21
N VAL A 25 0.92 -31.46 9.41
CA VAL A 25 1.33 -30.08 9.61
C VAL A 25 2.84 -30.01 9.42
N ASP A 26 3.27 -29.22 8.44
CA ASP A 26 4.68 -28.96 8.21
C ASP A 26 5.23 -28.14 9.39
N LEU A 27 5.96 -28.82 10.29
CA LEU A 27 6.65 -28.23 11.44
C LEU A 27 7.96 -27.55 11.04
N THR A 28 8.36 -27.60 9.77
CA THR A 28 9.58 -26.97 9.27
C THR A 28 9.31 -25.52 8.85
N GLN A 29 10.37 -24.71 8.76
CA GLN A 29 10.27 -23.33 8.25
C GLN A 29 9.86 -23.24 6.77
N ASN A 30 9.69 -24.35 6.06
CA ASN A 30 9.33 -24.38 4.64
C ASN A 30 7.83 -24.12 4.37
N SER A 31 7.01 -24.01 5.40
CA SER A 31 5.56 -23.91 5.25
C SER A 31 5.05 -22.50 4.91
N GLY A 32 5.88 -21.47 5.09
CA GLY A 32 5.60 -20.11 4.66
C GLY A 32 4.24 -19.56 5.12
N LYS A 33 4.18 -18.85 6.25
CA LYS A 33 2.90 -18.29 6.75
C LYS A 33 2.34 -17.26 5.75
N PRO A 34 1.03 -17.29 5.43
CA PRO A 34 0.40 -16.21 4.70
C PRO A 34 0.56 -14.91 5.48
N VAL A 35 1.20 -13.93 4.86
CA VAL A 35 1.25 -12.56 5.39
C VAL A 35 0.32 -11.71 4.55
N GLY A 36 -0.62 -11.02 5.20
CA GLY A 36 -1.55 -10.12 4.52
C GLY A 36 -0.83 -8.95 3.85
N ILE A 37 -1.57 -8.22 3.01
CA ILE A 37 -1.15 -6.94 2.44
C ILE A 37 -2.09 -5.89 3.02
N THR A 38 -1.55 -4.78 3.49
CA THR A 38 -2.36 -3.64 3.96
C THR A 38 -2.34 -2.55 2.91
N ILE A 39 -3.51 -2.14 2.45
CA ILE A 39 -3.69 -0.99 1.56
C ILE A 39 -4.54 0.02 2.31
N ALA A 40 -4.00 1.21 2.52
CA ALA A 40 -4.68 2.30 3.21
C ALA A 40 -5.61 3.07 2.26
N ASN A 41 -5.96 4.31 2.61
CA ASN A 41 -6.98 5.09 1.91
C ASN A 41 -6.41 5.83 0.71
N ASP A 42 -7.24 6.16 -0.29
CA ASP A 42 -6.84 6.96 -1.47
C ASP A 42 -5.64 6.39 -2.26
N VAL A 43 -5.46 5.06 -2.25
CA VAL A 43 -4.36 4.43 -2.98
C VAL A 43 -4.76 4.16 -4.43
N TRP A 44 -3.93 4.61 -5.37
CA TRP A 44 -4.08 4.30 -6.79
C TRP A 44 -3.09 3.22 -7.22
N ILE A 45 -3.60 2.06 -7.66
CA ILE A 45 -2.78 0.92 -8.09
C ILE A 45 -2.91 0.75 -9.61
N GLY A 46 -1.80 0.95 -10.31
CA GLY A 46 -1.69 0.79 -11.74
C GLY A 46 -1.87 -0.67 -12.19
N ARG A 47 -2.31 -0.85 -13.43
CA ARG A 47 -2.54 -2.16 -14.03
C ARG A 47 -1.27 -3.03 -13.97
N HIS A 48 -1.45 -4.31 -13.64
CA HIS A 48 -0.38 -5.31 -13.51
C HIS A 48 0.70 -4.98 -12.45
N ALA A 49 0.44 -4.07 -11.52
CA ALA A 49 1.28 -3.96 -10.33
C ALA A 49 1.15 -5.24 -9.48
N MET A 50 2.25 -5.65 -8.87
CA MET A 50 2.34 -6.75 -7.92
C MET A 50 2.81 -6.21 -6.58
N ILE A 51 2.07 -6.50 -5.51
CA ILE A 51 2.44 -6.12 -4.15
C ILE A 51 2.82 -7.39 -3.41
N MET A 52 4.03 -7.43 -2.86
CA MET A 52 4.50 -8.61 -2.15
C MET A 52 3.80 -8.77 -0.80
N PRO A 53 3.59 -10.01 -0.34
CA PRO A 53 3.04 -10.30 0.99
C PRO A 53 3.80 -9.61 2.12
N GLY A 54 3.08 -9.08 3.11
CA GLY A 54 3.64 -8.32 4.23
C GLY A 54 3.91 -6.85 3.98
N VAL A 55 3.66 -6.35 2.77
CA VAL A 55 3.82 -4.92 2.45
C VAL A 55 2.63 -4.09 2.94
N HIS A 56 2.94 -2.94 3.51
CA HIS A 56 2.00 -1.87 3.86
C HIS A 56 2.10 -0.72 2.84
N ILE A 57 0.97 -0.41 2.21
CA ILE A 57 0.82 0.74 1.32
C ILE A 57 0.04 1.82 2.06
N ALA A 58 0.69 2.94 2.38
CA ALA A 58 0.10 4.01 3.17
C ALA A 58 -0.84 4.92 2.36
N ASP A 59 -1.49 5.87 3.05
CA ASP A 59 -2.53 6.72 2.46
C ASP A 59 -2.02 7.53 1.26
N GLY A 60 -2.85 7.66 0.23
CA GLY A 60 -2.59 8.51 -0.92
C GLY A 60 -1.48 8.00 -1.86
N VAL A 61 -0.96 6.79 -1.68
CA VAL A 61 0.13 6.24 -2.53
C VAL A 61 -0.33 5.99 -3.96
N ILE A 62 0.57 6.23 -4.91
CA ILE A 62 0.42 5.83 -6.31
C ILE A 62 1.44 4.75 -6.64
N VAL A 63 0.96 3.57 -7.03
CA VAL A 63 1.77 2.47 -7.55
C VAL A 63 1.66 2.47 -9.08
N ALA A 64 2.75 2.72 -9.79
CA ALA A 64 2.76 2.73 -11.24
C ALA A 64 2.43 1.34 -11.84
N ALA A 65 1.92 1.34 -13.08
CA ALA A 65 1.63 0.10 -13.80
C ALA A 65 2.88 -0.79 -13.92
N GLY A 66 2.68 -2.11 -13.75
CA GLY A 66 3.76 -3.11 -13.83
C GLY A 66 4.79 -3.08 -12.70
N ALA A 67 4.60 -2.25 -11.65
CA ALA A 67 5.54 -2.17 -10.54
C ALA A 67 5.51 -3.44 -9.66
N VAL A 68 6.66 -3.85 -9.11
CA VAL A 68 6.76 -4.94 -8.11
C VAL A 68 7.16 -4.35 -6.76
N VAL A 69 6.18 -4.13 -5.89
CA VAL A 69 6.38 -3.51 -4.58
C VAL A 69 6.82 -4.56 -3.58
N THR A 70 8.07 -4.45 -3.12
CA THR A 70 8.73 -5.43 -2.23
C THR A 70 8.93 -4.93 -0.80
N LYS A 71 8.58 -3.67 -0.52
CA LYS A 71 8.77 -2.99 0.77
C LYS A 71 7.61 -2.03 1.01
N ASP A 72 7.40 -1.67 2.27
CA ASP A 72 6.41 -0.66 2.67
C ASP A 72 6.61 0.66 1.91
N VAL A 73 5.49 1.32 1.60
CA VAL A 73 5.47 2.56 0.81
C VAL A 73 4.88 3.69 1.66
N PRO A 74 5.63 4.78 1.89
CA PRO A 74 5.20 5.87 2.76
C PRO A 74 4.06 6.70 2.14
N PRO A 75 3.30 7.46 2.95
CA PRO A 75 2.14 8.21 2.49
C PRO A 75 2.46 9.12 1.30
N TYR A 76 1.52 9.23 0.36
CA TYR A 76 1.59 10.10 -0.82
C TYR A 76 2.81 9.89 -1.72
N ALA A 77 3.54 8.79 -1.57
CA ALA A 77 4.63 8.43 -2.47
C ALA A 77 4.10 7.94 -3.82
N ILE A 78 4.88 8.19 -4.87
CA ILE A 78 4.71 7.59 -6.19
C ILE A 78 5.85 6.61 -6.38
N VAL A 79 5.53 5.32 -6.55
CA VAL A 79 6.52 4.24 -6.72
C VAL A 79 6.34 3.53 -8.06
N GLY A 80 7.43 3.03 -8.63
CA GLY A 80 7.39 2.26 -9.88
C GLY A 80 8.66 1.46 -10.14
N GLY A 81 8.58 0.49 -11.07
CA GLY A 81 9.69 -0.37 -11.47
C GLY A 81 9.69 -1.77 -10.83
N VAL A 82 10.70 -2.58 -11.17
CA VAL A 82 10.90 -3.95 -10.68
C VAL A 82 12.36 -4.12 -10.22
N PRO A 83 12.66 -4.08 -8.91
CA PRO A 83 11.73 -3.78 -7.82
C PRO A 83 11.27 -2.32 -7.85
N ALA A 84 10.11 -2.04 -7.27
CA ALA A 84 9.54 -0.70 -7.19
C ALA A 84 10.42 0.21 -6.32
N LYS A 85 10.69 1.42 -6.81
CA LYS A 85 11.45 2.46 -6.11
C LYS A 85 10.62 3.74 -6.02
N LEU A 86 10.90 4.56 -5.01
CA LEU A 86 10.35 5.92 -4.92
C LEU A 86 10.79 6.73 -6.15
N ILE A 87 9.81 7.25 -6.89
CA ILE A 87 10.02 8.18 -8.01
C ILE A 87 10.01 9.60 -7.47
N ARG A 88 8.93 9.96 -6.74
CA ARG A 88 8.74 11.26 -6.07
C ARG A 88 7.56 11.16 -5.10
N TYR A 89 7.31 12.22 -4.33
CA TYR A 89 6.05 12.41 -3.63
C TYR A 89 5.03 13.15 -4.50
N ARG A 90 3.73 12.95 -4.22
CA ARG A 90 2.63 13.73 -4.83
C ARG A 90 2.74 15.21 -4.46
N PHE A 91 3.10 15.51 -3.22
CA PHE A 91 3.14 16.86 -2.63
C PHE A 91 4.37 17.07 -1.74
N SER A 92 4.53 18.29 -1.20
CA SER A 92 5.54 18.60 -0.17
C SER A 92 5.19 17.93 1.16
N GLN A 93 6.18 17.78 2.04
CA GLN A 93 5.98 17.14 3.35
C GLN A 93 4.95 17.88 4.22
N ASP A 94 4.94 19.22 4.18
CA ASP A 94 3.92 20.05 4.85
C ASP A 94 2.50 19.75 4.36
N VAL A 95 2.31 19.66 3.05
CA VAL A 95 0.99 19.34 2.47
C VAL A 95 0.57 17.92 2.85
N ILE A 96 1.52 16.97 2.81
CA ILE A 96 1.27 15.58 3.23
C ILE A 96 0.83 15.53 4.70
N ALA A 97 1.53 16.22 5.60
CA ALA A 97 1.17 16.27 7.01
C ALA A 97 -0.24 16.82 7.24
N LYS A 98 -0.60 17.89 6.53
CA LYS A 98 -1.96 18.46 6.59
C LYS A 98 -3.01 17.48 6.07
N LEU A 99 -2.76 16.80 4.95
CA LEU A 99 -3.69 15.81 4.42
C LEU A 99 -3.91 14.62 5.37
N LEU A 100 -2.84 14.14 5.99
CA LEU A 100 -2.90 13.08 6.99
C LEU A 100 -3.63 13.49 8.27
N ALA A 101 -3.64 14.77 8.60
CA ALA A 101 -4.46 15.32 9.68
C ALA A 101 -5.93 15.51 9.28
N ILE A 102 -6.18 15.94 8.04
CA ILE A 102 -7.53 16.20 7.50
C ILE A 102 -8.36 14.90 7.36
N ARG A 103 -7.72 13.80 6.93
CA ARG A 103 -8.33 12.46 6.76
C ARG A 103 -9.69 12.52 6.07
N TRP A 104 -9.74 13.17 4.90
CA TRP A 104 -11.01 13.45 4.21
C TRP A 104 -11.83 12.20 3.88
N TRP A 105 -11.18 11.04 3.74
CA TRP A 105 -11.81 9.73 3.54
C TRP A 105 -12.63 9.25 4.74
N GLU A 106 -12.51 9.89 5.91
CA GLU A 106 -13.34 9.60 7.11
C GLU A 106 -14.54 10.55 7.24
N TRP A 107 -14.70 11.51 6.33
CA TRP A 107 -15.84 12.42 6.35
C TRP A 107 -17.14 11.72 5.96
N SER A 108 -18.28 12.28 6.38
CA SER A 108 -19.58 11.78 5.92
C SER A 108 -19.78 12.07 4.42
N ASP A 109 -20.61 11.26 3.77
CA ASP A 109 -20.98 11.43 2.36
C ASP A 109 -21.52 12.84 2.06
N GLU A 110 -22.29 13.43 2.99
CA GLU A 110 -22.81 14.79 2.85
C GLU A 110 -21.68 15.81 2.78
N LYS A 111 -20.68 15.69 3.67
CA LYS A 111 -19.52 16.58 3.68
C LYS A 111 -18.68 16.39 2.42
N ILE A 112 -18.46 15.15 1.98
CA ILE A 112 -17.75 14.85 0.72
C ILE A 112 -18.46 15.50 -0.48
N LYS A 113 -19.79 15.38 -0.56
CA LYS A 113 -20.59 16.00 -1.64
C LYS A 113 -20.49 17.53 -1.61
N GLN A 114 -20.52 18.14 -0.43
CA GLN A 114 -20.37 19.59 -0.27
C GLN A 114 -18.96 20.08 -0.66
N GLU A 115 -17.93 19.29 -0.38
CA GLU A 115 -16.53 19.63 -0.62
C GLU A 115 -15.98 19.10 -1.96
N ALA A 116 -16.82 18.49 -2.81
CA ALA A 116 -16.41 17.81 -4.04
C ALA A 116 -15.57 18.70 -4.97
N ALA A 117 -15.92 20.00 -5.09
CA ALA A 117 -15.17 20.95 -5.90
C ALA A 117 -13.74 21.17 -5.39
N PHE A 118 -13.53 21.19 -4.06
CA PHE A 118 -12.20 21.34 -3.47
C PHE A 118 -11.41 20.02 -3.49
N LEU A 119 -12.07 18.88 -3.29
CA LEU A 119 -11.43 17.55 -3.35
C LEU A 119 -10.90 17.19 -4.73
N THR A 120 -11.52 17.72 -5.79
CA THR A 120 -11.16 17.42 -7.19
C THR A 120 -10.40 18.56 -7.88
N GLY A 121 -10.23 19.70 -7.18
CA GLY A 121 -9.51 20.87 -7.67
C GLY A 121 -8.01 20.86 -7.36
N PRO A 122 -7.33 22.00 -7.56
CA PRO A 122 -5.96 22.20 -7.11
C PRO A 122 -5.81 21.95 -5.61
N ILE A 123 -4.63 21.50 -5.18
CA ILE A 123 -4.41 21.10 -3.79
C ILE A 123 -4.35 22.31 -2.84
N GLU A 124 -3.86 23.45 -3.32
CA GLU A 124 -3.62 24.63 -2.49
C GLU A 124 -4.91 25.21 -1.87
N PRO A 125 -6.00 25.45 -2.63
CA PRO A 125 -7.27 25.90 -2.04
C PRO A 125 -7.87 24.90 -1.04
N PHE A 126 -7.71 23.59 -1.28
CA PHE A 126 -8.19 22.56 -0.36
C PHE A 126 -7.44 22.63 0.97
N ILE A 127 -6.11 22.77 0.92
CA ILE A 127 -5.25 22.87 2.10
C ILE A 127 -5.42 24.20 2.84
N GLU A 128 -5.63 25.31 2.14
CA GLU A 128 -5.92 26.59 2.79
C GLU A 128 -7.23 26.53 3.60
N ARG A 129 -8.25 25.90 3.02
CA ARG A 129 -9.57 25.74 3.63
C ARG A 129 -9.58 24.83 4.86
N HIS A 130 -8.87 23.71 4.81
CA HIS A 130 -8.97 22.64 5.84
C HIS A 130 -7.69 22.40 6.64
N GLY A 131 -6.56 22.96 6.21
CA GLY A 131 -5.23 22.69 6.77
C GLY A 131 -4.77 23.70 7.83
N SER A 132 -5.62 24.66 8.21
CA SER A 132 -5.40 25.51 9.37
C SER A 132 -5.72 24.69 10.63
N MET A 133 -4.69 24.33 11.40
CA MET A 133 -4.88 23.73 12.72
C MET A 133 -5.77 24.66 13.55
N THR A 134 -6.98 24.23 13.87
CA THR A 134 -7.66 24.74 15.06
C THR A 134 -6.78 24.36 16.25
N SER A 135 -6.16 25.36 16.88
CA SER A 135 -5.53 25.25 18.19
C SER A 135 -6.49 24.72 19.24
#